data_AF-A0AAV9C8K8-F1
#
_entry.id   AF-A0AAV9C8K8-F1
#
_cell.length_a   1.000
_cell.length_b   1.000
_cell.length_c   1.000
_cell.angle_alpha   90.00
_cell.angle_beta   90.00
_cell.angle_gamma   90.00
#
_symmetry.space_group_name_H-M   'P 1'
#
loop_
_entity.id
_entity.type
_entity.pdbx_description
1 polymer ?
#
loop_
_entity_poly.entity_id
_entity_poly.type
_entity_poly.pdbx_seq_one_letter_code
_entity_poly.pdbx_strand_id
1 'polypeptide(L)'
;MASNTQIFSLSLLLTIVLANTTPTWSLKTDFYKKSCPNALLAIKTAVDAAVAEEPRMGGSLLRLHFHDCFVNGCDGSILLDNTSTIDSEKFAVPNNNSARGFNVVDDIKAAVDKACGGPVVSCADILAVAARDSVVALGGPTWAVRLGRRDSTTANRTAANNDIPAPTMNLSALITTFKNVGLGVSDLVALSGGHTIGFARCTSFRSRIYNDTNIDPSFARTLQETCPRTGGDNNLHSLDPTPAKFDSNYYKDMLTQKGLLHSDQQLFNGGSTDGTVRRYSADVAKFKEDFAKSMVKMGNIKPLTGSQGEIRKNCRRVN
;
A
#
# COMPACT_ATOMS: atom_id res chain seq x y z
N MET A 1 18.72 44.18 -73.25
CA MET A 1 19.81 44.17 -72.25
C MET A 1 19.18 43.95 -70.88
N ALA A 2 19.75 43.00 -70.13
CA ALA A 2 19.57 42.69 -68.70
C ALA A 2 18.15 42.40 -68.15
N SER A 3 17.87 41.10 -67.94
CA SER A 3 16.85 40.58 -67.03
C SER A 3 17.47 40.42 -65.64
N ASN A 4 16.97 41.13 -64.64
CA ASN A 4 17.41 41.03 -63.23
C ASN A 4 16.60 39.97 -62.48
N THR A 5 17.23 38.86 -62.14
CA THR A 5 16.72 37.84 -61.22
C THR A 5 17.00 38.26 -59.77
N GLN A 6 15.94 38.53 -58.99
CA GLN A 6 16.07 38.72 -57.54
C GLN A 6 16.16 37.36 -56.84
N ILE A 7 17.27 37.12 -56.15
CA ILE A 7 17.47 35.96 -55.27
C ILE A 7 16.97 36.37 -53.88
N PHE A 8 15.87 35.77 -53.43
CA PHE A 8 15.41 35.86 -52.04
C PHE A 8 16.25 34.89 -51.18
N SER A 9 17.16 35.43 -50.37
CA SER A 9 17.88 34.67 -49.34
C SER A 9 16.95 34.40 -48.16
N LEU A 10 16.52 33.14 -47.99
CA LEU A 10 15.74 32.69 -46.84
C LEU A 10 16.69 32.38 -45.67
N SER A 11 16.88 33.34 -44.77
CA SER A 11 17.64 33.14 -43.53
C SER A 11 16.82 32.30 -42.53
N LEU A 12 17.16 31.02 -42.41
CA LEU A 12 16.59 30.10 -41.43
C LEU A 12 17.17 30.43 -40.03
N LEU A 13 16.41 31.14 -39.19
CA LEU A 13 16.74 31.28 -37.77
C LEU A 13 16.54 29.94 -37.06
N LEU A 14 17.64 29.28 -36.71
CA LEU A 14 17.64 28.08 -35.89
C LEU A 14 17.49 28.49 -34.41
N THR A 15 16.25 28.49 -33.89
CA THR A 15 16.00 28.65 -32.46
C THR A 15 16.43 27.37 -31.73
N ILE A 16 17.57 27.42 -31.04
CA ILE A 16 18.03 26.34 -30.15
C ILE A 16 17.11 26.33 -28.92
N VAL A 17 16.14 25.41 -28.91
CA VAL A 17 15.37 25.08 -27.71
C VAL A 17 16.29 24.26 -26.81
N LEU A 18 16.94 24.91 -25.85
CA LEU A 18 17.62 24.22 -24.76
C LEU A 18 16.55 23.50 -23.93
N ALA A 19 16.38 22.21 -24.18
CA ALA A 19 15.59 21.34 -23.30
C ALA A 19 16.28 21.33 -21.93
N ASN A 20 15.74 22.10 -20.98
CA ASN A 20 16.10 21.98 -19.57
C ASN A 20 15.69 20.58 -19.10
N THR A 21 16.60 19.62 -19.23
CA THR A 21 16.44 18.29 -18.64
C THR A 21 16.57 18.44 -17.13
N THR A 22 15.45 18.76 -16.46
CA THR A 22 15.40 18.65 -15.00
C THR A 22 15.77 17.21 -14.65
N PRO A 23 16.81 16.98 -13.82
CA PRO A 23 17.24 15.63 -13.50
C PRO A 23 16.06 14.85 -12.91
N THR A 24 15.68 13.75 -13.57
CA THR A 24 14.60 12.88 -13.09
C THR A 24 15.13 12.06 -11.91
N TRP A 25 14.72 12.46 -10.70
CA TRP A 25 15.03 11.70 -9.50
C TRP A 25 14.17 10.44 -9.47
N SER A 26 14.79 9.30 -9.81
CA SER A 26 14.17 7.98 -9.75
C SER A 26 14.53 7.25 -8.46
N LEU A 27 13.57 6.47 -7.95
CA LEU A 27 13.79 5.62 -6.79
C LEU A 27 14.79 4.49 -7.10
N LYS A 28 15.69 4.20 -6.16
CA LYS A 28 16.80 3.23 -6.29
C LYS A 28 16.83 2.26 -5.11
N THR A 29 17.28 1.03 -5.35
CA THR A 29 17.36 0.00 -4.30
C THR A 29 18.54 0.21 -3.35
N ASP A 30 19.54 1.00 -3.77
CA ASP A 30 20.76 1.28 -3.02
C ASP A 30 20.86 2.74 -2.53
N PHE A 31 19.73 3.46 -2.50
CA PHE A 31 19.69 4.90 -2.18
C PHE A 31 20.43 5.27 -0.89
N TYR A 32 20.26 4.49 0.18
CA TYR A 32 20.89 4.72 1.48
C TYR A 32 22.25 4.03 1.67
N LYS A 33 22.76 3.30 0.68
CA LYS A 33 23.98 2.48 0.82
C LYS A 33 25.21 3.28 1.26
N LYS A 34 25.28 4.57 0.89
CA LYS A 34 26.38 5.47 1.29
C LYS A 34 26.04 6.33 2.50
N SER A 35 24.83 6.90 2.54
CA SER A 35 24.43 7.87 3.57
C SER A 35 24.03 7.23 4.89
N CYS A 36 23.45 6.03 4.87
CA CYS A 36 23.19 5.24 6.06
C CYS A 36 23.20 3.73 5.74
N PRO A 37 24.39 3.09 5.70
CA PRO A 37 24.52 1.68 5.35
C PRO A 37 23.71 0.72 6.23
N ASN A 38 23.47 1.10 7.48
CA ASN A 38 22.74 0.27 8.47
C ASN A 38 21.22 0.52 8.49
N ALA A 39 20.70 1.43 7.66
CA ALA A 39 19.28 1.80 7.66
C ALA A 39 18.34 0.59 7.52
N LEU A 40 18.55 -0.23 6.48
CA LEU A 40 17.66 -1.36 6.19
C LEU A 40 17.76 -2.46 7.24
N LEU A 41 18.94 -2.65 7.85
CA LEU A 41 19.12 -3.60 8.94
C LEU A 41 18.39 -3.14 10.21
N ALA A 42 18.45 -1.85 10.52
CA ALA A 42 17.74 -1.27 11.67
C ALA A 42 16.22 -1.42 11.51
N ILE A 43 15.67 -1.12 10.31
CA ILE A 43 14.25 -1.32 10.01
C ILE A 43 13.88 -2.80 10.19
N LYS A 44 14.63 -3.70 9.54
CA LYS A 44 14.36 -5.14 9.61
C LYS A 44 14.34 -5.65 11.05
N THR A 45 15.32 -5.26 11.85
CA THR A 45 15.44 -5.70 13.26
C THR A 45 14.23 -5.26 14.08
N ALA A 46 13.81 -4.00 13.93
CA ALA A 46 12.65 -3.47 14.65
C ALA A 46 11.33 -4.11 14.19
N VAL A 47 11.17 -4.36 12.88
CA VAL A 47 10.00 -5.04 12.32
C VAL A 47 9.93 -6.50 12.78
N ASP A 48 11.03 -7.25 12.69
CA ASP A 48 11.09 -8.65 13.12
C ASP A 48 10.72 -8.76 14.61
N ALA A 49 11.23 -7.86 15.46
CA ALA A 49 10.88 -7.81 16.88
C ALA A 49 9.38 -7.51 17.10
N ALA A 50 8.83 -6.51 16.39
CA ALA A 50 7.42 -6.15 16.53
C ALA A 50 6.46 -7.26 16.03
N VAL A 51 6.82 -7.96 14.96
CA VAL A 51 6.04 -9.08 14.42
C VAL A 51 6.17 -10.32 15.30
N ALA A 52 7.33 -10.56 15.91
CA ALA A 52 7.51 -11.65 16.87
C ALA A 52 6.65 -11.44 18.14
N GLU A 53 6.55 -10.19 18.62
CA GLU A 53 5.70 -9.83 19.75
C GLU A 53 4.20 -9.91 19.42
N GLU A 54 3.80 -9.37 18.26
CA GLU A 54 2.41 -9.43 17.79
C GLU A 54 2.38 -9.73 16.29
N PRO A 55 2.09 -10.98 15.86
CA PRO A 55 2.10 -11.33 14.43
C PRO A 55 1.17 -10.48 13.56
N ARG A 56 0.07 -9.98 14.12
CA ARG A 56 -0.86 -9.05 13.44
C ARG A 56 -0.19 -7.73 13.05
N MET A 57 0.90 -7.33 13.70
CA MET A 57 1.64 -6.12 13.36
C MET A 57 2.17 -6.18 11.92
N GLY A 58 2.53 -7.36 11.42
CA GLY A 58 3.00 -7.50 10.04
C GLY A 58 1.94 -7.11 9.00
N GLY A 59 0.70 -7.60 9.18
CA GLY A 59 -0.44 -7.17 8.35
C GLY A 59 -0.78 -5.69 8.54
N SER A 60 -0.57 -5.15 9.75
CA SER A 60 -0.82 -3.74 10.06
C SER A 60 0.13 -2.80 9.33
N LEU A 61 1.44 -3.09 9.36
CA LEU A 61 2.47 -2.31 8.67
C LEU A 61 2.36 -2.42 7.14
N LEU A 62 2.03 -3.61 6.63
CA LEU A 62 1.71 -3.79 5.21
C LEU A 62 0.54 -2.89 4.78
N ARG A 63 -0.53 -2.86 5.58
CA ARG A 63 -1.72 -2.03 5.31
C ARG A 63 -1.41 -0.53 5.40
N LEU A 64 -0.57 -0.09 6.33
CA LEU A 64 -0.16 1.32 6.41
C LEU A 64 0.51 1.78 5.11
N HIS A 65 1.39 0.97 4.53
CA HIS A 65 2.01 1.32 3.25
C HIS A 65 1.02 1.35 2.08
N PHE A 66 0.06 0.41 2.04
CA PHE A 66 -1.03 0.45 1.05
C PHE A 66 -1.85 1.74 1.17
N HIS A 67 -2.27 2.10 2.38
CA HIS A 67 -3.08 3.30 2.61
C HIS A 67 -2.32 4.60 2.32
N ASP A 68 -1.02 4.65 2.63
CA ASP A 68 -0.14 5.76 2.24
C ASP A 68 -0.13 5.93 0.71
N CYS A 69 0.24 4.88 -0.01
CA CYS A 69 0.41 4.95 -1.46
C CYS A 69 -0.87 5.26 -2.25
N PHE A 70 -2.05 4.93 -1.71
CA PHE A 70 -3.33 5.18 -2.36
C PHE A 70 -3.83 6.62 -2.19
N VAL A 71 -3.23 7.42 -1.30
CA VAL A 71 -3.63 8.81 -1.03
C VAL A 71 -2.49 9.74 -1.39
N ASN A 72 -2.64 10.50 -2.48
CA ASN A 72 -1.60 11.39 -3.03
C ASN A 72 -0.26 10.73 -3.44
N GLY A 73 0.01 9.48 -3.09
CA GLY A 73 1.24 8.75 -3.40
C GLY A 73 1.94 8.27 -2.14
N CYS A 74 3.01 7.52 -2.29
CA CYS A 74 3.76 7.00 -1.14
C CYS A 74 4.64 8.11 -0.54
N ASP A 75 4.09 8.96 0.32
CA ASP A 75 4.76 10.16 0.85
C ASP A 75 4.71 10.26 2.39
N GLY A 76 4.22 9.22 3.06
CA GLY A 76 4.07 9.16 4.51
C GLY A 76 3.04 10.14 5.08
N SER A 77 2.14 10.70 4.27
CA SER A 77 1.06 11.62 4.70
C SER A 77 0.16 11.01 5.77
N ILE A 78 -0.16 9.72 5.64
CA ILE A 78 -0.96 8.97 6.62
C ILE A 78 -0.38 8.99 8.05
N LEU A 79 0.93 9.23 8.19
CA LEU A 79 1.60 9.24 9.48
C LEU A 79 1.40 10.54 10.26
N LEU A 80 1.02 11.64 9.58
CA LEU A 80 0.84 12.95 10.21
C LEU A 80 -0.35 12.94 11.17
N ASP A 81 -0.15 13.46 12.38
CA ASP A 81 -1.20 13.71 13.36
C ASP A 81 -1.89 15.06 13.10
N ASN A 82 -3.09 15.24 13.67
CA ASN A 82 -3.83 16.50 13.55
C ASN A 82 -3.04 17.68 14.12
N THR A 83 -3.11 18.81 13.44
CA THR A 83 -2.65 20.11 13.93
C THR A 83 -3.67 21.18 13.55
N SER A 84 -3.40 22.46 13.84
CA SER A 84 -4.24 23.56 13.35
C SER A 84 -4.25 23.72 11.83
N THR A 85 -3.30 23.10 11.12
CA THR A 85 -3.14 23.19 9.65
C THR A 85 -3.17 21.83 8.95
N ILE A 86 -3.22 20.72 9.69
CA ILE A 86 -3.26 19.35 9.16
C ILE A 86 -4.53 18.67 9.64
N ASP A 87 -5.42 18.33 8.70
CA ASP A 87 -6.52 17.37 8.90
C ASP A 87 -6.03 15.97 8.51
N SER A 88 -5.68 15.19 9.53
CA SER A 88 -5.02 13.90 9.44
C SER A 88 -5.91 12.84 8.79
N GLU A 89 -5.29 12.08 7.90
CA GLU A 89 -5.89 10.90 7.29
C GLU A 89 -6.22 9.79 8.28
N LYS A 90 -5.63 9.80 9.49
CA LYS A 90 -5.94 8.81 10.55
C LYS A 90 -7.41 8.82 10.94
N PHE A 91 -8.09 9.95 10.74
CA PHE A 91 -9.52 10.11 11.00
C PHE A 91 -10.41 9.92 9.76
N ALA A 92 -9.85 9.57 8.60
CA ALA A 92 -10.63 9.14 7.43
C ALA A 92 -11.36 7.82 7.76
N VAL A 93 -12.53 7.59 7.18
CA VAL A 93 -13.35 6.36 7.37
C VAL A 93 -12.54 5.06 7.24
N PRO A 94 -11.68 4.85 6.23
CA PRO A 94 -10.91 3.61 6.10
C PRO A 94 -9.79 3.44 7.16
N ASN A 95 -9.41 4.53 7.84
CA ASN A 95 -8.32 4.57 8.82
C ASN A 95 -8.82 4.61 10.27
N ASN A 96 -9.93 5.30 10.52
CA ASN A 96 -10.41 5.60 11.86
C ASN A 96 -10.79 4.32 12.62
N ASN A 97 -10.18 4.13 13.80
CA ASN A 97 -10.28 2.91 14.60
C ASN A 97 -9.92 1.62 13.83
N SER A 98 -9.12 1.73 12.77
CA SER A 98 -8.81 0.64 11.83
C SER A 98 -7.30 0.51 11.57
N ALA A 99 -6.68 1.58 11.03
CA ALA A 99 -5.24 1.64 10.82
C ALA A 99 -4.50 1.63 12.16
N ARG A 100 -3.39 0.90 12.24
CA ARG A 100 -2.61 0.71 13.48
C ARG A 100 -1.13 0.43 13.15
N GLY A 101 -0.29 0.44 14.18
CA GLY A 101 1.17 0.27 14.04
C GLY A 101 1.94 1.58 13.94
N PHE A 102 1.28 2.73 14.12
CA PHE A 102 1.94 4.04 14.10
C PHE A 102 3.05 4.16 15.15
N ASN A 103 2.87 3.59 16.35
CA ASN A 103 3.90 3.54 17.38
C ASN A 103 5.11 2.70 16.96
N VAL A 104 4.89 1.57 16.28
CA VAL A 104 5.98 0.75 15.75
C VAL A 104 6.76 1.51 14.66
N VAL A 105 6.08 2.33 13.85
CA VAL A 105 6.75 3.22 12.90
C VAL A 105 7.61 4.27 13.62
N ASP A 106 7.16 4.80 14.75
CA ASP A 106 7.97 5.71 15.57
C ASP A 106 9.21 5.01 16.14
N ASP A 107 9.07 3.78 16.63
CA ASP A 107 10.17 2.98 17.17
C ASP A 107 11.20 2.63 16.07
N ILE A 108 10.72 2.26 14.87
CA ILE A 108 11.57 2.06 13.69
C ILE A 108 12.31 3.36 13.36
N LYS A 109 11.61 4.50 13.32
CA LYS A 109 12.21 5.80 13.02
C LYS A 109 13.32 6.16 14.00
N ALA A 110 13.07 5.99 15.30
CA ALA A 110 14.08 6.22 16.33
C ALA A 110 15.29 5.29 16.19
N ALA A 111 15.07 4.00 15.92
CA ALA A 111 16.15 3.03 15.71
C ALA A 111 17.00 3.37 14.48
N VAL A 112 16.36 3.74 13.37
CA VAL A 112 17.03 4.13 12.13
C VAL A 112 17.82 5.42 12.32
N ASP A 113 17.21 6.46 12.89
CA ASP A 113 17.91 7.73 13.10
C ASP A 113 19.12 7.56 14.02
N LYS A 114 19.01 6.71 15.06
CA LYS A 114 20.15 6.33 15.90
C LYS A 114 21.25 5.61 15.09
N ALA A 115 20.89 4.66 14.24
CA ALA A 115 21.84 3.92 13.41
C ALA A 115 22.51 4.80 12.33
N CYS A 116 21.84 5.86 11.90
CA CYS A 116 22.32 6.80 10.89
C CYS A 116 23.01 8.05 11.46
N GLY A 117 23.01 8.24 12.80
CA GLY A 117 23.51 9.46 13.43
C GLY A 117 22.64 10.69 13.24
N GLY A 118 21.38 10.52 12.83
CA GLY A 118 20.41 11.58 12.55
C GLY A 118 19.35 11.21 11.51
N PRO A 119 18.44 12.13 11.18
CA PRO A 119 17.35 11.92 10.21
C PRO A 119 17.89 11.85 8.77
N VAL A 120 18.14 10.63 8.28
CA VAL A 120 18.58 10.38 6.89
C VAL A 120 17.50 9.68 6.07
N VAL A 121 16.74 8.80 6.72
CA VAL A 121 15.71 7.97 6.07
C VAL A 121 14.33 8.61 6.26
N SER A 122 13.57 8.74 5.18
CA SER A 122 12.21 9.27 5.22
C SER A 122 11.24 8.29 5.86
N CYS A 123 10.15 8.80 6.42
CA CYS A 123 9.09 7.95 6.94
C CYS A 123 8.35 7.19 5.84
N ALA A 124 8.22 7.79 4.64
CA ALA A 124 7.74 7.13 3.43
C ALA A 124 8.55 5.87 3.08
N ASP A 125 9.88 5.95 3.12
CA ASP A 125 10.73 4.78 2.88
C ASP A 125 10.70 3.77 4.03
N ILE A 126 10.54 4.23 5.28
CA ILE A 126 10.30 3.33 6.42
C ILE A 126 9.06 2.49 6.19
N LEU A 127 7.93 3.07 5.77
CA LEU A 127 6.71 2.30 5.48
C LEU A 127 6.93 1.26 4.37
N ALA A 128 7.62 1.63 3.29
CA ALA A 128 7.88 0.73 2.17
C ALA A 128 8.74 -0.48 2.57
N VAL A 129 9.80 -0.24 3.36
CA VAL A 129 10.68 -1.32 3.85
C VAL A 129 9.97 -2.15 4.92
N ALA A 130 9.25 -1.51 5.85
CA ALA A 130 8.53 -2.20 6.91
C ALA A 130 7.43 -3.12 6.36
N ALA A 131 6.73 -2.71 5.31
CA ALA A 131 5.77 -3.57 4.62
C ALA A 131 6.44 -4.83 4.03
N ARG A 132 7.62 -4.69 3.41
CA ARG A 132 8.38 -5.83 2.87
C ARG A 132 8.85 -6.77 3.98
N ASP A 133 9.50 -6.23 4.99
CA ASP A 133 10.04 -7.03 6.09
C ASP A 133 8.94 -7.74 6.88
N SER A 134 7.77 -7.11 7.02
CA SER A 134 6.57 -7.71 7.62
C SER A 134 6.08 -8.94 6.85
N VAL A 135 6.00 -8.84 5.52
CA VAL A 135 5.59 -9.96 4.66
C VAL A 135 6.61 -11.09 4.74
N VAL A 136 7.91 -10.78 4.72
CA VAL A 136 8.99 -11.77 4.84
C VAL A 136 8.96 -12.46 6.21
N ALA A 137 8.78 -11.71 7.29
CA ALA A 137 8.70 -12.26 8.65
C ALA A 137 7.55 -13.26 8.81
N LEU A 138 6.46 -13.07 8.06
CA LEU A 138 5.31 -13.99 8.04
C LEU A 138 5.41 -15.06 6.94
N GLY A 139 6.61 -15.28 6.37
CA GLY A 139 6.88 -16.35 5.40
C GLY A 139 6.53 -16.03 3.94
N GLY A 140 6.28 -14.77 3.62
CA GLY A 140 5.97 -14.28 2.27
C GLY A 140 7.20 -14.04 1.39
N PRO A 141 7.02 -13.49 0.18
CA PRO A 141 8.13 -13.15 -0.70
C PRO A 141 8.92 -11.95 -0.19
N THR A 142 10.18 -11.88 -0.59
CA THR A 142 10.96 -10.63 -0.57
C THR A 142 10.86 -9.93 -1.92
N TRP A 143 11.14 -8.62 -1.93
CA TRP A 143 11.35 -7.86 -3.16
C TRP A 143 12.36 -6.74 -2.93
N ALA A 144 12.90 -6.24 -4.03
CA ALA A 144 13.82 -5.11 -4.03
C ALA A 144 13.03 -3.80 -3.87
N VAL A 145 12.87 -3.34 -2.64
CA VAL A 145 12.23 -2.06 -2.33
C VAL A 145 13.02 -0.93 -3.00
N ARG A 146 12.35 -0.11 -3.82
CA ARG A 146 12.94 1.11 -4.38
C ARG A 146 12.80 2.22 -3.36
N LEU A 147 13.87 2.98 -3.11
CA LEU A 147 14.02 3.95 -2.03
C LEU A 147 14.41 5.32 -2.61
N GLY A 148 14.33 6.35 -1.77
CA GLY A 148 14.53 7.76 -2.12
C GLY A 148 13.24 8.58 -2.08
N ARG A 149 12.16 8.07 -1.46
CA ARG A 149 10.94 8.84 -1.24
C ARG A 149 11.22 9.93 -0.21
N ARG A 150 10.47 11.02 -0.29
CA ARG A 150 10.47 12.10 0.69
C ARG A 150 9.09 12.23 1.32
N ASP A 151 9.09 12.83 2.49
CA ASP A 151 7.91 12.99 3.32
C ASP A 151 7.09 14.20 2.90
N SER A 152 5.78 14.04 2.83
CA SER A 152 4.85 15.14 2.61
C SER A 152 4.76 16.08 3.80
N THR A 153 4.40 17.33 3.50
CA THR A 153 4.15 18.39 4.49
C THR A 153 2.66 18.63 4.75
N THR A 154 1.81 17.79 4.16
CA THR A 154 0.34 17.87 4.22
C THR A 154 -0.26 16.47 4.26
N ALA A 155 -1.44 16.32 4.86
CA ALA A 155 -2.27 15.12 4.75
C ALA A 155 -3.57 15.45 4.01
N ASN A 156 -4.26 14.45 3.46
CA ASN A 156 -5.50 14.64 2.71
C ASN A 156 -6.59 13.65 3.13
N ARG A 157 -7.29 13.96 4.22
CA ARG A 157 -8.40 13.14 4.74
C ARG A 157 -9.52 12.92 3.73
N THR A 158 -9.84 13.93 2.91
CA THR A 158 -10.88 13.82 1.87
C THR A 158 -10.47 12.82 0.80
N ALA A 159 -9.24 12.90 0.28
CA ALA A 159 -8.72 11.90 -0.65
C ALA A 159 -8.67 10.51 -0.03
N ALA A 160 -8.25 10.37 1.23
CA ALA A 160 -8.31 9.09 1.93
C ALA A 160 -9.71 8.48 1.99
N ASN A 161 -10.77 9.29 2.15
CA ASN A 161 -12.15 8.79 2.10
C ASN A 161 -12.61 8.36 0.69
N ASN A 162 -12.04 8.95 -0.36
CA ASN A 162 -12.48 8.74 -1.75
C ASN A 162 -11.65 7.68 -2.49
N ASP A 163 -10.35 7.63 -2.23
CA ASP A 163 -9.37 6.91 -3.05
C ASP A 163 -9.05 5.51 -2.48
N ILE A 164 -9.27 5.29 -1.18
CA ILE A 164 -9.04 3.98 -0.56
C ILE A 164 -10.28 3.09 -0.78
N PRO A 165 -10.12 1.91 -1.41
CA PRO A 165 -11.23 1.00 -1.67
C PRO A 165 -11.96 0.57 -0.40
N ALA A 166 -13.30 0.58 -0.45
CA ALA A 166 -14.14 0.11 0.65
C ALA A 166 -14.37 -1.42 0.55
N PRO A 167 -14.52 -2.13 1.68
CA PRO A 167 -14.72 -3.58 1.69
C PRO A 167 -16.06 -4.03 1.06
N THR A 168 -16.96 -3.08 0.79
CA THR A 168 -18.29 -3.29 0.19
C THR A 168 -18.32 -3.04 -1.32
N MET A 169 -17.17 -2.73 -1.95
CA MET A 169 -17.11 -2.45 -3.38
C MET A 169 -17.24 -3.72 -4.22
N ASN A 170 -17.98 -3.62 -5.34
CA ASN A 170 -18.01 -4.65 -6.37
C ASN A 170 -16.73 -4.66 -7.23
N LEU A 171 -16.56 -5.70 -8.06
CA LEU A 171 -15.35 -5.86 -8.88
C LEU A 171 -15.07 -4.67 -9.80
N SER A 172 -16.09 -4.09 -10.43
CA SER A 172 -15.89 -2.95 -11.34
C SER A 172 -15.39 -1.71 -10.60
N ALA A 173 -15.90 -1.45 -9.40
CA ALA A 173 -15.45 -0.33 -8.58
C ALA A 173 -14.01 -0.55 -8.07
N LEU A 174 -13.66 -1.78 -7.68
CA LEU A 174 -12.29 -2.15 -7.31
C LEU A 174 -11.30 -1.91 -8.47
N ILE A 175 -11.65 -2.37 -9.67
CA ILE A 175 -10.81 -2.19 -10.87
C ILE A 175 -10.61 -0.70 -11.16
N THR A 176 -11.68 0.11 -11.11
CA THR A 176 -11.59 1.55 -11.32
C THR A 176 -10.68 2.22 -10.30
N THR A 177 -10.83 1.88 -9.02
CA THR A 177 -10.06 2.50 -7.92
C THR A 177 -8.57 2.19 -8.05
N PHE A 178 -8.20 0.93 -8.36
CA PHE A 178 -6.80 0.57 -8.61
C PHE A 178 -6.25 1.25 -9.87
N LYS A 179 -7.06 1.34 -10.94
CA LYS A 179 -6.67 2.02 -12.18
C LYS A 179 -6.39 3.50 -11.97
N ASN A 180 -7.13 4.18 -11.07
CA ASN A 180 -6.94 5.60 -10.77
C ASN A 180 -5.56 5.91 -10.18
N VAL A 181 -4.92 4.93 -9.55
CA VAL A 181 -3.53 5.04 -9.04
C VAL A 181 -2.51 4.32 -9.94
N GLY A 182 -2.91 3.90 -11.14
CA GLY A 182 -2.02 3.29 -12.14
C GLY A 182 -1.76 1.79 -11.94
N LEU A 183 -2.60 1.09 -11.17
CA LEU A 183 -2.51 -0.35 -10.95
C LEU A 183 -3.55 -1.10 -11.80
N GLY A 184 -3.13 -2.20 -12.44
CA GLY A 184 -3.99 -2.99 -13.31
C GLY A 184 -4.80 -4.06 -12.57
N VAL A 185 -5.64 -4.81 -13.32
CA VAL A 185 -6.46 -5.90 -12.77
C VAL A 185 -5.59 -6.99 -12.11
N SER A 186 -4.46 -7.34 -12.71
CA SER A 186 -3.53 -8.30 -12.10
C SER A 186 -2.95 -7.78 -10.78
N ASP A 187 -2.69 -6.48 -10.68
CA ASP A 187 -2.20 -5.86 -9.45
C ASP A 187 -3.28 -5.83 -8.37
N LEU A 188 -4.55 -5.57 -8.73
CA LEU A 188 -5.69 -5.71 -7.83
C LEU A 188 -5.77 -7.11 -7.23
N VAL A 189 -5.79 -8.15 -8.06
CA VAL A 189 -5.93 -9.53 -7.55
C VAL A 189 -4.74 -9.93 -6.70
N ALA A 190 -3.51 -9.61 -7.14
CA ALA A 190 -2.30 -9.92 -6.37
C ALA A 190 -2.27 -9.19 -5.03
N LEU A 191 -2.47 -7.87 -5.01
CA LEU A 191 -2.40 -7.06 -3.78
C LEU A 191 -3.53 -7.36 -2.80
N SER A 192 -4.70 -7.78 -3.29
CA SER A 192 -5.78 -8.29 -2.42
C SER A 192 -5.34 -9.53 -1.64
N GLY A 193 -4.37 -10.29 -2.16
CA GLY A 193 -3.70 -11.37 -1.44
C GLY A 193 -2.99 -10.94 -0.15
N GLY A 194 -2.80 -9.64 0.10
CA GLY A 194 -2.37 -9.13 1.41
C GLY A 194 -3.33 -9.52 2.56
N HIS A 195 -4.59 -9.84 2.25
CA HIS A 195 -5.58 -10.36 3.19
C HIS A 195 -5.31 -11.82 3.65
N THR A 196 -4.25 -12.49 3.17
CA THR A 196 -3.81 -13.76 3.78
C THR A 196 -3.23 -13.59 5.20
N ILE A 197 -3.04 -12.37 5.67
CA ILE A 197 -2.58 -12.07 7.03
C ILE A 197 -3.44 -10.98 7.66
N GLY A 198 -3.54 -11.00 9.00
CA GLY A 198 -4.25 -9.99 9.76
C GLY A 198 -5.75 -10.27 9.98
N PHE A 199 -6.47 -9.21 10.35
CA PHE A 199 -7.83 -9.29 10.90
C PHE A 199 -8.68 -8.12 10.43
N ALA A 200 -9.98 -8.35 10.27
CA ALA A 200 -10.98 -7.32 10.04
C ALA A 200 -11.92 -7.18 11.24
N ARG A 201 -12.51 -5.99 11.39
CA ARG A 201 -13.58 -5.73 12.35
C ARG A 201 -14.93 -6.14 11.77
N CYS A 202 -15.87 -6.51 12.64
CA CYS A 202 -17.25 -6.84 12.29
C CYS A 202 -17.90 -5.79 11.38
N THR A 203 -17.65 -4.49 11.61
CA THR A 203 -18.16 -3.41 10.73
C THR A 203 -17.79 -3.58 9.25
N SER A 204 -16.66 -4.22 8.95
CA SER A 204 -16.16 -4.37 7.58
C SER A 204 -16.83 -5.50 6.81
N PHE A 205 -17.41 -6.50 7.48
CA PHE A 205 -18.01 -7.68 6.85
C PHE A 205 -19.46 -7.95 7.27
N ARG A 206 -20.01 -7.21 8.24
CA ARG A 206 -21.38 -7.39 8.74
C ARG A 206 -22.42 -7.40 7.63
N SER A 207 -22.36 -6.43 6.70
CA SER A 207 -23.34 -6.38 5.60
C SER A 207 -23.30 -7.67 4.78
N ARG A 208 -22.11 -8.19 4.49
CA ARG A 208 -21.94 -9.41 3.70
C ARG A 208 -22.55 -10.63 4.39
N ILE A 209 -22.17 -10.90 5.64
CA ILE A 209 -22.61 -12.12 6.34
C ILE A 209 -24.12 -12.18 6.56
N TYR A 210 -24.84 -11.05 6.44
CA TYR A 210 -26.29 -10.99 6.60
C TYR A 210 -27.09 -10.80 5.30
N ASN A 211 -26.47 -10.27 4.23
CA ASN A 211 -27.20 -9.84 3.03
C ASN A 211 -26.69 -10.48 1.73
N ASP A 212 -25.44 -10.93 1.66
CA ASP A 212 -24.87 -11.49 0.44
C ASP A 212 -25.32 -12.95 0.25
N THR A 213 -25.52 -13.36 -1.00
CA THR A 213 -25.90 -14.74 -1.35
C THR A 213 -24.72 -15.60 -1.82
N ASN A 214 -23.55 -14.99 -2.04
CA ASN A 214 -22.33 -15.66 -2.48
C ASN A 214 -21.37 -15.92 -1.31
N ILE A 215 -21.91 -16.44 -0.21
CA ILE A 215 -21.15 -16.83 0.99
C ILE A 215 -21.57 -18.23 1.39
N ASP A 216 -20.61 -19.06 1.80
CA ASP A 216 -20.93 -20.37 2.37
C ASP A 216 -21.85 -20.20 3.60
N PRO A 217 -23.07 -20.79 3.62
CA PRO A 217 -24.04 -20.54 4.69
C PRO A 217 -23.55 -20.97 6.07
N SER A 218 -22.69 -21.99 6.15
CA SER A 218 -22.12 -22.44 7.42
C SER A 218 -21.09 -21.45 7.95
N PHE A 219 -20.20 -20.97 7.08
CA PHE A 219 -19.24 -19.92 7.40
C PHE A 219 -19.94 -18.63 7.83
N ALA A 220 -20.98 -18.20 7.12
CA ALA A 220 -21.79 -17.04 7.49
C ALA A 220 -22.36 -17.18 8.91
N ARG A 221 -22.95 -18.34 9.24
CA ARG A 221 -23.49 -18.61 10.58
C ARG A 221 -22.41 -18.51 11.66
N THR A 222 -21.24 -19.09 11.45
CA THR A 222 -20.11 -18.99 12.39
C THR A 222 -19.69 -17.52 12.62
N LEU A 223 -19.61 -16.71 11.56
CA LEU A 223 -19.29 -15.29 11.70
C LEU A 223 -20.35 -14.52 12.49
N GLN A 224 -21.63 -14.85 12.30
CA GLN A 224 -22.75 -14.19 12.99
C GLN A 224 -22.76 -14.42 14.51
N GLU A 225 -22.13 -15.49 15.01
CA GLU A 225 -21.99 -15.75 16.46
C GLU A 225 -21.17 -14.66 17.17
N THR A 226 -20.19 -14.09 16.48
CA THR A 226 -19.29 -13.06 17.02
C THR A 226 -19.50 -11.68 16.38
N CYS A 227 -20.34 -11.57 15.36
CA CYS A 227 -20.66 -10.33 14.68
C CYS A 227 -22.19 -10.15 14.55
N PRO A 228 -22.87 -9.67 15.62
CA PRO A 228 -24.31 -9.47 15.61
C PRO A 228 -24.76 -8.43 14.58
N ARG A 229 -26.07 -8.45 14.23
CA ARG A 229 -26.71 -7.45 13.35
C ARG A 229 -26.53 -6.01 13.85
N THR A 230 -26.40 -5.82 15.16
CA THR A 230 -26.21 -4.51 15.79
C THR A 230 -25.29 -4.66 16.99
N GLY A 231 -24.35 -3.73 17.17
CA GLY A 231 -23.31 -3.83 18.20
C GLY A 231 -22.18 -4.80 17.83
N GLY A 232 -21.20 -4.93 18.72
CA GLY A 232 -20.02 -5.77 18.47
C GLY A 232 -19.12 -5.27 17.33
N ASP A 233 -19.20 -3.98 16.99
CA ASP A 233 -18.51 -3.37 15.84
C ASP A 233 -17.01 -3.67 15.78
N ASN A 234 -16.36 -3.71 16.94
CA ASN A 234 -14.92 -3.91 17.06
C ASN A 234 -14.51 -5.38 17.21
N ASN A 235 -15.46 -6.32 17.22
CA ASN A 235 -15.14 -7.74 17.26
C ASN A 235 -14.33 -8.11 16.02
N LEU A 236 -13.26 -8.85 16.23
CA LEU A 236 -12.30 -9.18 15.18
C LEU A 236 -12.52 -10.59 14.66
N HIS A 237 -12.34 -10.75 13.36
CA HIS A 237 -12.18 -12.05 12.72
C HIS A 237 -10.92 -12.04 11.86
N SER A 238 -10.23 -13.17 11.76
CA SER A 238 -9.09 -13.31 10.87
C SER A 238 -9.53 -13.18 9.41
N LEU A 239 -8.70 -12.55 8.57
CA LEU A 239 -9.00 -12.40 7.14
C LEU A 239 -8.90 -13.72 6.37
N ASP A 240 -8.08 -14.66 6.87
CA ASP A 240 -7.96 -16.03 6.37
C ASP A 240 -7.78 -17.04 7.56
N PRO A 241 -7.68 -18.36 7.32
CA PRO A 241 -7.52 -19.37 8.38
C PRO A 241 -6.12 -19.42 9.00
N THR A 242 -5.14 -18.72 8.42
CA THR A 242 -3.74 -18.71 8.81
C THR A 242 -3.23 -17.27 8.98
N PRO A 243 -3.82 -16.45 9.88
CA PRO A 243 -3.67 -14.98 9.89
C PRO A 243 -2.25 -14.46 10.17
N ALA A 244 -1.32 -15.34 10.54
CA ALA A 244 0.09 -15.06 10.80
C ALA A 244 1.03 -15.73 9.77
N LYS A 245 0.51 -16.17 8.62
CA LYS A 245 1.30 -16.84 7.59
C LYS A 245 0.89 -16.33 6.21
N PHE A 246 1.87 -15.84 5.46
CA PHE A 246 1.66 -15.36 4.11
C PHE A 246 1.66 -16.52 3.11
N ASP A 247 0.48 -17.03 2.77
CA ASP A 247 0.30 -18.16 1.85
C ASP A 247 -0.88 -17.97 0.88
N SER A 248 -1.41 -19.05 0.30
CA SER A 248 -2.48 -18.98 -0.71
C SER A 248 -3.87 -19.32 -0.17
N ASN A 249 -4.04 -19.48 1.15
CA ASN A 249 -5.34 -19.84 1.74
C ASN A 249 -6.41 -18.78 1.48
N TYR A 250 -6.04 -17.49 1.46
CA TYR A 250 -6.91 -16.41 0.99
C TYR A 250 -7.62 -16.73 -0.34
N TYR A 251 -6.88 -17.27 -1.33
CA TYR A 251 -7.46 -17.63 -2.63
C TYR A 251 -8.27 -18.92 -2.58
N LYS A 252 -7.88 -19.90 -1.75
CA LYS A 252 -8.63 -21.15 -1.57
C LYS A 252 -9.99 -20.92 -0.92
N ASP A 253 -10.05 -19.99 0.03
CA ASP A 253 -11.30 -19.62 0.70
C ASP A 253 -12.31 -19.06 -0.31
N MET A 254 -11.89 -18.19 -1.22
CA MET A 254 -12.77 -17.67 -2.27
C MET A 254 -13.37 -18.76 -3.16
N LEU A 255 -12.63 -19.84 -3.45
CA LEU A 255 -13.15 -20.98 -4.23
C LEU A 255 -14.30 -21.72 -3.54
N THR A 256 -14.38 -21.61 -2.21
CA THR A 256 -15.42 -22.24 -1.37
C THR A 256 -16.38 -21.21 -0.77
N GLN A 257 -16.44 -20.00 -1.35
CA GLN A 257 -17.30 -18.88 -0.91
C GLN A 257 -17.01 -18.40 0.53
N LYS A 258 -15.75 -18.53 0.98
CA LYS A 258 -15.28 -18.17 2.32
C LYS A 258 -14.37 -16.94 2.36
N GLY A 259 -14.25 -16.16 1.27
CA GLY A 259 -13.60 -14.84 1.39
C GLY A 259 -14.32 -14.03 2.47
N LEU A 260 -13.65 -13.22 3.30
CA LEU A 260 -14.31 -12.59 4.45
C LEU A 260 -15.11 -11.36 4.03
N LEU A 261 -14.47 -10.44 3.31
CA LEU A 261 -15.06 -9.18 2.88
C LEU A 261 -15.87 -9.37 1.60
N HIS A 262 -16.80 -8.46 1.33
CA HIS A 262 -17.52 -8.45 0.05
C HIS A 262 -16.53 -8.25 -1.10
N SER A 263 -15.63 -7.29 -0.98
CA SER A 263 -14.56 -7.03 -1.96
C SER A 263 -13.69 -8.26 -2.26
N ASP A 264 -13.45 -9.13 -1.27
CA ASP A 264 -12.67 -10.35 -1.47
C ASP A 264 -13.44 -11.30 -2.38
N GLN A 265 -14.68 -11.63 -2.01
CA GLN A 265 -15.48 -12.59 -2.76
C GLN A 265 -15.83 -12.10 -4.17
N GLN A 266 -15.85 -10.78 -4.40
CA GLN A 266 -16.03 -10.20 -5.74
C GLN A 266 -14.89 -10.55 -6.71
N LEU A 267 -13.71 -10.95 -6.23
CA LEU A 267 -12.62 -11.42 -7.10
C LEU A 267 -12.89 -12.82 -7.68
N PHE A 268 -13.81 -13.58 -7.08
CA PHE A 268 -14.20 -14.91 -7.54
C PHE A 268 -15.73 -15.05 -7.50
N ASN A 269 -16.38 -14.52 -8.53
CA ASN A 269 -17.84 -14.43 -8.60
C ASN A 269 -18.35 -14.56 -10.04
N GLY A 270 -17.67 -15.38 -10.88
CA GLY A 270 -18.00 -15.55 -12.29
C GLY A 270 -17.47 -14.43 -13.18
N GLY A 271 -16.43 -13.71 -12.73
CA GLY A 271 -15.90 -12.51 -13.38
C GLY A 271 -14.57 -12.73 -14.09
N SER A 272 -13.99 -11.63 -14.58
CA SER A 272 -12.71 -11.63 -15.31
C SER A 272 -11.49 -12.00 -14.45
N THR A 273 -11.61 -11.95 -13.12
CA THR A 273 -10.54 -12.26 -12.16
C THR A 273 -10.50 -13.72 -11.72
N ASP A 274 -11.54 -14.51 -12.00
CA ASP A 274 -11.69 -15.89 -11.55
C ASP A 274 -10.50 -16.79 -11.95
N GLY A 275 -9.98 -16.61 -13.17
CA GLY A 275 -8.84 -17.38 -13.68
C GLY A 275 -7.56 -17.14 -12.87
N THR A 276 -7.31 -15.89 -12.48
CA THR A 276 -6.15 -15.53 -11.65
C THR A 276 -6.31 -16.03 -10.23
N VAL A 277 -7.50 -15.95 -9.63
CA VAL A 277 -7.77 -16.50 -8.30
C VAL A 277 -7.53 -18.02 -8.26
N ARG A 278 -8.05 -18.77 -9.25
CA ARG A 278 -7.77 -20.21 -9.38
C ARG A 278 -6.27 -20.48 -9.47
N ARG A 279 -5.54 -19.70 -10.29
CA ARG A 279 -4.10 -19.85 -10.44
C ARG A 279 -3.36 -19.65 -9.12
N TYR A 280 -3.63 -18.56 -8.39
CA TYR A 280 -2.98 -18.29 -7.11
C TYR A 280 -3.35 -19.29 -6.01
N SER A 281 -4.56 -19.85 -6.04
CA SER A 281 -4.96 -20.90 -5.10
C SER A 281 -4.12 -22.19 -5.27
N ALA A 282 -3.75 -22.53 -6.50
CA ALA A 282 -3.02 -23.75 -6.84
C ALA A 282 -1.50 -23.55 -6.88
N ASP A 283 -1.02 -22.33 -7.14
CA ASP A 283 0.39 -22.00 -7.31
C ASP A 283 0.77 -20.81 -6.42
N VAL A 284 1.17 -21.15 -5.18
CA VAL A 284 1.62 -20.16 -4.20
C VAL A 284 2.89 -19.44 -4.63
N ALA A 285 3.77 -20.10 -5.41
CA ALA A 285 4.99 -19.47 -5.90
C ALA A 285 4.65 -18.34 -6.88
N LYS A 286 3.69 -18.59 -7.77
CA LYS A 286 3.21 -17.57 -8.70
C LYS A 286 2.51 -16.41 -8.01
N PHE A 287 1.68 -16.67 -7.00
CA PHE A 287 1.11 -15.61 -6.17
C PHE A 287 2.19 -14.73 -5.55
N LYS A 288 3.17 -15.34 -4.89
CA LYS A 288 4.27 -14.62 -4.23
C LYS A 288 5.10 -13.80 -5.22
N GLU A 289 5.36 -14.32 -6.41
CA GLU A 289 6.06 -13.60 -7.49
C GLU A 289 5.30 -12.35 -7.93
N ASP A 290 4.00 -12.48 -8.22
CA ASP A 290 3.19 -11.36 -8.71
C ASP A 290 2.92 -10.34 -7.60
N PHE A 291 2.71 -10.79 -6.35
CA PHE A 291 2.60 -9.91 -5.19
C PHE A 291 3.83 -9.02 -5.04
N ALA A 292 5.04 -9.59 -5.12
CA ALA A 292 6.29 -8.84 -5.08
C ALA A 292 6.36 -7.78 -6.19
N LYS A 293 5.96 -8.12 -7.42
CA LYS A 293 5.93 -7.16 -8.54
C LYS A 293 4.93 -6.04 -8.32
N SER A 294 3.72 -6.37 -7.87
CA SER A 294 2.67 -5.39 -7.61
C SER A 294 3.00 -4.48 -6.42
N MET A 295 3.67 -4.98 -5.38
CA MET A 295 4.18 -4.16 -4.27
C MET A 295 5.23 -3.15 -4.76
N VAL A 296 6.12 -3.54 -5.68
CA VAL A 296 7.07 -2.60 -6.29
C VAL A 296 6.36 -1.53 -7.13
N LYS A 297 5.32 -1.89 -7.88
CA LYS A 297 4.52 -0.92 -8.64
C LYS A 297 3.78 0.05 -7.71
N MET A 298 3.10 -0.47 -6.69
CA MET A 298 2.38 0.33 -5.69
C MET A 298 3.33 1.30 -4.98
N GLY A 299 4.51 0.83 -4.58
CA GLY A 299 5.53 1.70 -3.98
C GLY A 299 6.02 2.83 -4.90
N ASN A 300 5.80 2.76 -6.21
CA ASN A 300 6.22 3.80 -7.16
C ASN A 300 5.11 4.81 -7.49
N ILE A 301 3.96 4.77 -6.78
CA ILE A 301 2.87 5.72 -6.99
C ILE A 301 3.31 7.10 -6.48
N LYS A 302 3.43 8.05 -7.42
CA LYS A 302 3.62 9.50 -7.19
C LYS A 302 4.57 9.86 -6.02
N PRO A 303 5.82 9.31 -5.97
CA PRO A 303 6.73 9.62 -4.88
C PRO A 303 7.19 11.08 -4.94
N LEU A 304 7.32 11.73 -3.78
CA LEU A 304 8.10 12.96 -3.67
C LEU A 304 9.59 12.62 -3.70
N THR A 305 10.38 13.30 -4.54
CA THR A 305 11.82 13.02 -4.69
C THR A 305 12.64 14.30 -4.83
N GLY A 306 13.98 14.17 -4.75
CA GLY A 306 14.89 15.31 -4.88
C GLY A 306 14.69 16.35 -3.78
N SER A 307 14.20 17.54 -4.14
CA SER A 307 13.90 18.64 -3.21
C SER A 307 12.43 18.73 -2.81
N GLN A 308 11.55 17.86 -3.32
CA GLN A 308 10.12 17.86 -2.99
C GLN A 308 9.87 17.24 -1.61
N GLY A 309 9.07 17.90 -0.76
CA GLY A 309 8.85 17.42 0.60
C GLY A 309 10.11 17.47 1.48
N GLU A 310 10.15 16.66 2.53
CA GLU A 310 11.22 16.68 3.54
C GLU A 310 11.71 15.30 3.97
N ILE A 311 12.68 15.26 4.89
CA ILE A 311 13.00 14.06 5.67
C ILE A 311 12.56 14.38 7.09
N ARG A 312 11.43 13.84 7.52
CA ARG A 312 10.88 14.11 8.85
C ARG A 312 11.79 13.52 9.93
N LYS A 313 11.99 14.28 11.02
CA LYS A 313 12.62 13.81 12.27
C LYS A 313 11.68 12.99 13.13
N ASN A 314 10.39 13.27 13.02
CA ASN A 314 9.32 12.57 13.70
C ASN A 314 8.20 12.34 12.69
N CYS A 315 7.83 11.10 12.43
CA CYS A 315 6.88 10.77 11.37
C CYS A 315 5.47 11.35 11.60
N ARG A 316 5.16 11.80 12.81
CA ARG A 316 3.84 12.34 13.18
C ARG A 316 3.64 13.81 12.84
N ARG A 317 4.69 14.54 12.48
CA ARG A 317 4.61 15.98 12.25
C ARG A 317 5.61 16.43 11.21
N VAL A 318 5.31 17.55 10.57
CA VAL A 318 6.30 18.29 9.78
C VAL A 318 7.44 18.78 10.67
N ASN A 319 8.64 18.98 10.10
CA ASN A 319 9.83 19.44 10.84
C ASN A 319 9.72 20.85 11.42
#